data_AF-F0F1H8-F1
#
_entry.id   AF-F0F1H8-F1
#
_cell.length_a   1.000
_cell.length_b   1.000
_cell.length_c   1.000
_cell.angle_alpha   90.00
_cell.angle_beta   90.00
_cell.angle_gamma   90.00
#
_symmetry.space_group_name_H-M   'P 1'
#
loop_
_entity.id
_entity.type
_entity.pdbx_description
1 polymer ?
#
loop_
_entity_poly.entity_id
_entity_poly.type
_entity_poly.pdbx_seq_one_letter_code
_entity_poly.pdbx_strand_id
1 'polypeptide(L)'
;MGNIKSLLFVLAVGYGLYVFGAKGNFTLIPPSEKAVMQAVAADKMQRFRDYDVTLQKKCTRVGGGMVQDGVYSCDIEVVNKHNAAQLRTEHIILVKQKNRWVLR
;
A
#
# COMPACT_ATOMS: atom_id res chain seq x y z
N MET A 1 35.17 -18.42 9.61
CA MET A 1 33.91 -19.18 9.49
C MET A 1 32.79 -18.39 10.15
N GLY A 2 32.09 -17.53 9.42
CA GLY A 2 31.06 -16.66 10.00
C GLY A 2 29.84 -16.57 9.10
N ASN A 3 28.66 -16.55 9.74
CA ASN A 3 27.44 -15.91 9.24
C ASN A 3 26.45 -16.63 8.31
N ILE A 4 26.53 -17.94 8.04
CA ILE A 4 25.38 -18.62 7.39
C ILE A 4 24.15 -18.69 8.31
N LYS A 5 24.35 -19.00 9.60
CA LYS A 5 23.25 -19.06 10.58
C LYS A 5 22.62 -17.69 10.81
N SER A 6 23.44 -16.64 10.94
CA SER A 6 22.94 -15.26 11.13
C SER A 6 22.11 -14.78 9.94
N LEU A 7 22.54 -15.09 8.70
CA LEU A 7 21.81 -14.74 7.49
C LEU A 7 20.44 -15.44 7.41
N LEU A 8 20.37 -16.71 7.81
CA LEU A 8 19.13 -17.49 7.88
C LEU A 8 18.13 -16.91 8.89
N PHE A 9 18.59 -16.45 10.06
CA PHE A 9 17.72 -15.80 11.03
C PHE A 9 17.17 -14.47 10.51
N VAL A 10 18.00 -13.65 9.87
CA VAL A 10 17.55 -12.38 9.27
C VAL A 10 16.53 -12.62 8.16
N LEU A 11 16.78 -13.60 7.29
CA LEU A 11 15.84 -14.00 6.23
C LEU A 11 14.53 -14.56 6.79
N ALA A 12 14.58 -15.40 7.83
CA ALA A 12 13.39 -15.98 8.45
C ALA A 12 12.54 -14.93 9.18
N VAL A 13 13.17 -13.98 9.88
CA VAL A 13 12.46 -12.87 10.53
C VAL A 13 11.88 -11.92 9.48
N GLY A 14 12.62 -11.62 8.41
CA GLY A 14 12.14 -10.81 7.30
C GLY A 14 10.95 -11.47 6.56
N TYR A 15 11.03 -12.77 6.31
CA TYR A 15 9.94 -13.53 5.68
C TYR A 15 8.74 -13.68 6.61
N GLY A 16 8.98 -13.88 7.91
CA GLY A 16 7.96 -13.85 8.95
C GLY A 16 7.21 -12.52 8.93
N LEU A 17 7.91 -11.39 9.01
CA LEU A 17 7.28 -10.07 8.91
C LEU A 17 6.51 -9.85 7.60
N TYR A 18 7.03 -10.36 6.47
CA TYR A 18 6.34 -10.29 5.18
C TYR A 18 5.04 -11.11 5.18
N VAL A 19 5.08 -12.36 5.63
CA VAL A 19 3.91 -13.25 5.68
C VAL A 19 2.90 -12.80 6.76
N PHE A 20 3.37 -12.33 7.92
CA PHE A 20 2.54 -11.77 8.98
C PHE A 20 1.82 -10.49 8.51
N GLY A 21 2.53 -9.62 7.80
CA GLY A 21 1.97 -8.41 7.20
C GLY A 21 1.06 -8.69 6.01
N ALA A 22 1.28 -9.76 5.25
CA ALA A 22 0.56 -10.05 4.00
C ALA A 22 -0.54 -11.12 4.11
N LYS A 23 -0.75 -11.78 5.26
CA LYS A 23 -1.82 -12.78 5.44
C LYS A 23 -2.85 -12.47 6.53
N GLY A 24 -2.57 -11.59 7.49
CA GLY A 24 -3.54 -11.19 8.51
C GLY A 24 -4.10 -9.78 8.28
N ASN A 25 -5.21 -9.42 8.94
CA ASN A 25 -5.76 -8.04 8.96
C ASN A 25 -4.86 -7.02 9.71
N PHE A 26 -3.59 -7.36 9.91
CA PHE A 26 -2.62 -6.50 10.55
C PHE A 26 -2.27 -5.32 9.65
N THR A 27 -2.38 -4.13 10.24
CA THR A 27 -2.17 -2.83 9.62
C THR A 27 -1.00 -2.12 10.30
N LEU A 28 -0.03 -2.89 10.80
CA LEU A 28 1.18 -2.36 11.43
C LEU A 28 2.15 -1.82 10.37
N ILE A 29 2.16 -2.46 9.21
CA ILE A 29 3.01 -2.11 8.07
C ILE A 29 2.16 -1.29 7.08
N PRO A 30 2.63 -0.12 6.64
CA PRO A 30 1.92 0.66 5.62
C PRO A 30 1.77 -0.12 4.31
N PRO A 31 0.71 0.16 3.52
CA PRO A 31 0.56 -0.44 2.21
C PRO A 31 1.76 -0.12 1.32
N SER A 32 2.22 -1.11 0.57
CA SER A 32 3.22 -0.92 -0.48
C SER A 32 2.59 -0.27 -1.71
N GLU A 33 3.40 0.39 -2.55
CA GLU A 33 2.93 1.01 -3.80
C GLU A 33 2.11 0.05 -4.66
N LYS A 34 2.56 -1.19 -4.83
CA LYS A 34 1.81 -2.23 -5.56
C LYS A 34 0.44 -2.50 -4.95
N ALA A 35 0.33 -2.52 -3.62
CA ALA A 35 -0.94 -2.73 -2.94
C ALA A 35 -1.88 -1.52 -3.08
N VAL A 36 -1.33 -0.30 -3.07
CA VAL A 36 -2.09 0.92 -3.36
C VAL A 36 -2.63 0.89 -4.78
N MET A 37 -1.77 0.62 -5.78
CA MET A 37 -2.19 0.52 -7.18
C MET A 37 -3.24 -0.58 -7.39
N GLN A 38 -3.08 -1.73 -6.74
CA GLN A 38 -4.08 -2.80 -6.77
C GLN A 38 -5.40 -2.38 -6.15
N ALA A 39 -5.37 -1.64 -5.03
CA ALA A 39 -6.57 -1.12 -4.40
C ALA A 39 -7.30 -0.13 -5.32
N VAL A 40 -6.56 0.81 -5.92
CA VAL A 40 -7.11 1.80 -6.87
C VAL A 40 -7.67 1.14 -8.12
N ALA A 41 -6.97 0.13 -8.67
CA ALA A 41 -7.44 -0.63 -9.81
C ALA A 41 -8.66 -1.50 -9.49
N ALA A 42 -8.72 -2.09 -8.29
CA ALA A 42 -9.82 -2.93 -7.83
C ALA A 42 -11.08 -2.12 -7.51
N ASP A 43 -10.92 -0.91 -6.97
CA ASP A 43 -12.01 0.01 -6.66
C ASP A 43 -12.71 0.53 -7.92
N LYS A 44 -12.12 0.32 -9.12
CA LYS A 44 -12.67 0.75 -10.41
C LYS A 44 -13.16 2.19 -10.36
N MET A 45 -12.39 3.10 -9.74
CA MET A 45 -12.67 4.52 -9.87
C MET A 45 -12.66 4.84 -11.37
N GLN A 46 -13.85 4.98 -11.96
CA GLN A 46 -14.03 5.39 -13.36
C GLN A 46 -13.22 6.66 -13.65
N ARG A 47 -13.03 7.49 -12.62
CA ARG A 47 -12.22 8.71 -12.65
C ARG A 47 -10.74 8.48 -12.99
N PHE A 48 -10.14 7.34 -12.68
CA PHE A 48 -8.71 7.07 -12.95
C PHE A 48 -8.46 6.12 -14.11
N ARG A 49 -9.49 5.69 -14.84
CA ARG A 49 -9.32 4.75 -15.97
C ARG A 49 -8.37 5.30 -17.04
N ASP A 50 -8.53 6.59 -17.30
CA ASP A 50 -7.76 7.34 -18.31
C ASP A 50 -6.55 8.07 -17.70
N TYR A 51 -6.19 7.76 -16.45
CA TYR A 51 -5.07 8.35 -15.75
C TYR A 51 -4.05 7.27 -15.38
N ASP A 52 -2.76 7.58 -15.50
CA ASP A 52 -1.69 6.84 -14.87
C ASP A 52 -1.57 7.29 -13.42
N VAL A 53 -1.67 6.32 -12.50
CA VAL A 53 -1.65 6.56 -11.06
C VAL A 53 -0.29 6.13 -10.53
N THR A 54 0.42 7.03 -9.87
CA THR A 54 1.69 6.76 -9.18
C THR A 54 1.57 7.15 -7.71
N LEU A 55 2.26 6.42 -6.83
CA LEU A 55 2.29 6.79 -5.42
C LEU A 55 3.36 7.87 -5.23
N GLN A 56 2.99 9.08 -4.82
CA GLN A 56 3.96 10.16 -4.63
C GLN A 56 4.82 9.89 -3.38
N LYS A 57 4.18 9.49 -2.28
CA LYS A 57 4.82 9.31 -0.97
C LYS A 57 4.31 8.06 -0.25
N LYS A 58 5.11 7.58 0.70
CA LYS A 58 4.69 6.49 1.59
C LYS A 58 3.40 6.89 2.32
N CYS A 59 2.46 5.96 2.38
CA CYS A 59 1.19 6.16 3.05
C CYS A 59 1.37 6.37 4.55
N THR A 60 0.67 7.37 5.09
CA THR A 60 0.73 7.74 6.50
C THR A 60 -0.47 7.17 7.23
N ARG A 61 -0.26 6.60 8.42
CA ARG A 61 -1.39 6.15 9.24
C ARG A 61 -2.13 7.36 9.79
N VAL A 62 -3.42 7.49 9.47
CA VAL A 62 -4.27 8.61 9.92
C VAL A 62 -5.25 8.21 11.01
N GLY A 63 -5.46 6.92 11.24
CA GLY A 63 -6.37 6.45 12.28
C GLY A 63 -6.48 4.93 12.36
N GLY A 64 -7.51 4.46 13.06
CA GLY A 64 -7.77 3.04 13.26
C GLY A 64 -6.97 2.39 14.39
N GLY A 65 -7.03 1.06 14.46
CA GLY A 65 -6.32 0.33 15.51
C GLY A 65 -4.81 0.31 15.28
N MET A 66 -4.05 0.25 16.38
CA MET A 66 -2.59 0.22 16.32
C MET A 66 -2.06 -1.01 15.60
N VAL A 67 -2.78 -2.13 15.73
CA VAL A 67 -2.34 -3.47 15.32
C VAL A 67 -3.20 -4.02 14.17
N GLN A 68 -4.51 -3.74 14.16
CA GLN A 68 -5.49 -4.14 13.15
C GLN A 68 -6.40 -2.96 12.81
N ASP A 69 -7.08 -3.01 11.66
CA ASP A 69 -8.03 -1.97 11.21
C ASP A 69 -7.45 -0.56 11.11
N GLY A 70 -6.13 -0.47 10.92
CA GLY A 70 -5.42 0.77 10.69
C GLY A 70 -5.85 1.42 9.37
N VAL A 71 -6.08 2.72 9.45
CA VAL A 71 -6.48 3.58 8.34
C VAL A 71 -5.25 4.32 7.87
N TYR A 72 -4.94 4.19 6.58
CA TYR A 72 -3.80 4.83 5.95
C TYR A 72 -4.27 5.84 4.92
N SER A 73 -3.70 7.04 4.96
CA SER A 73 -3.85 8.04 3.92
C SER A 73 -2.65 7.99 3.00
N CYS A 74 -2.89 7.96 1.70
CA CYS A 74 -1.86 7.95 0.68
C CYS A 74 -2.09 9.11 -0.29
N ASP A 75 -0.99 9.73 -0.71
CA ASP A 75 -1.02 10.75 -1.74
C ASP A 75 -0.62 10.08 -3.05
N ILE A 76 -1.57 10.01 -3.98
CA ILE A 76 -1.34 9.50 -5.32
C ILE A 76 -1.24 10.67 -6.30
N GLU A 77 -0.31 10.58 -7.24
CA GLU A 77 -0.29 11.43 -8.41
C GLU A 77 -1.02 10.72 -9.53
N VAL A 78 -1.90 11.46 -10.20
CA VAL A 78 -2.65 10.98 -11.35
C VAL A 78 -2.31 11.87 -12.54
N VAL A 79 -1.86 11.24 -13.62
CA VAL A 79 -1.44 11.89 -14.86
C VAL A 79 -2.38 11.43 -15.95
N ASN A 80 -3.05 12.35 -16.64
CA ASN A 80 -3.96 11.96 -17.72
C ASN A 80 -3.16 11.35 -18.89
N LYS A 81 -3.55 10.15 -19.34
CA LYS A 81 -2.89 9.42 -20.44
C LYS A 81 -2.98 10.15 -21.78
N HIS A 82 -4.05 10.92 -21.99
CA HIS A 82 -4.26 11.72 -23.19
C HIS A 82 -3.67 13.12 -23.08
N ASN A 83 -3.41 13.62 -21.86
CA ASN A 83 -2.83 14.94 -21.65
C ASN A 83 -1.91 14.95 -20.42
N ALA A 84 -0.63 14.63 -20.64
CA ALA A 84 0.38 14.55 -19.58
C ALA A 84 0.60 15.88 -18.82
N ALA A 85 0.12 17.01 -19.34
CA ALA A 85 0.18 18.29 -18.64
C ALA A 85 -0.81 18.37 -17.45
N GLN A 86 -1.79 17.46 -17.38
CA GLN A 86 -2.77 17.42 -16.32
C GLN A 86 -2.33 16.45 -15.22
N LEU A 87 -1.33 16.86 -14.44
CA LEU A 87 -0.90 16.19 -13.22
C LEU A 87 -1.73 16.68 -12.04
N ARG A 88 -2.36 15.77 -11.31
CA ARG A 88 -3.10 16.07 -10.10
C ARG A 88 -2.65 15.17 -8.97
N THR A 89 -2.53 15.71 -7.77
CA THR A 89 -2.34 14.91 -6.56
C THR A 89 -3.71 14.67 -5.94
N GLU A 90 -4.09 13.42 -5.74
CA GLU A 90 -5.29 13.02 -5.03
C GLU A 90 -4.93 12.30 -3.73
N HIS A 91 -5.71 12.58 -2.69
CA HIS A 91 -5.59 11.95 -1.39
C HIS A 91 -6.57 10.79 -1.32
N ILE A 92 -6.06 9.57 -1.13
CA ILE A 92 -6.89 8.37 -0.99
C ILE A 92 -6.73 7.78 0.41
N ILE A 93 -7.83 7.26 0.95
CA ILE A 93 -7.84 6.58 2.22
C ILE A 93 -7.94 5.09 1.95
N LEU A 94 -7.01 4.33 2.51
CA LEU A 94 -6.94 2.88 2.41
C LEU A 94 -7.20 2.25 3.76
N VAL A 95 -7.99 1.19 3.74
CA VAL A 95 -8.20 0.29 4.86
C VAL A 95 -7.94 -1.14 4.42
N LYS A 96 -7.53 -1.98 5.36
CA LYS A 96 -7.29 -3.39 5.07
C LYS A 96 -8.55 -4.20 5.36
N GLN A 97 -9.16 -4.77 4.33
CA GLN A 97 -10.31 -5.67 4.44
C GLN A 97 -9.98 -7.04 3.87
N LYS A 98 -10.22 -8.10 4.64
CA LYS A 98 -10.00 -9.50 4.20
C LYS A 98 -8.63 -9.68 3.55
N ASN A 99 -7.59 -9.16 4.20
CA ASN A 99 -6.20 -9.21 3.72
C ASN A 99 -5.91 -8.45 2.41
N ARG A 100 -6.80 -7.57 1.96
CA ARG A 100 -6.60 -6.70 0.80
C ARG A 100 -6.73 -5.24 1.23
N TRP A 101 -5.90 -4.39 0.64
CA TRP A 101 -6.08 -2.95 0.78
C TRP A 101 -7.22 -2.53 -0.13
N VAL A 102 -8.18 -1.81 0.43
CA VAL A 102 -9.33 -1.28 -0.29
C VAL A 102 -9.46 0.20 0.04
N LEU A 103 -9.94 0.98 -0.93
CA LEU A 103 -10.27 2.38 -0.66
C LEU A 103 -11.48 2.45 0.28
N ARG A 104 -11.49 3.47 1.12
CA ARG A 104 -12.58 3.78 2.06
C ARG A 104 -13.29 5.06 1.67
#